data_AF-A0A292Q1S0-F1
#
_entry.id   AF-A0A292Q1S0-F1
#
_cell.length_a   1.000
_cell.length_b   1.000
_cell.length_c   1.000
_cell.angle_alpha   90.00
_cell.angle_beta   90.00
_cell.angle_gamma   90.00
#
_symmetry.space_group_name_H-M   'P 1'
#
loop_
_entity.id
_entity.type
_entity.pdbx_description
1 polymer ?
#
loop_
_entity_poly.entity_id
_entity_poly.type
_entity_poly.pdbx_seq_one_letter_code
_entity_poly.pdbx_strand_id
1 'polypeptide(L)'
;MSGSTSAKLSSKYKAFMFDGTVTLYVGRDRKKMEIHKKLLASISPELDKHVNNDMKEGAEGIIYFPDEGEFTLTLFSEWAYTGEYTIVDSTP
;
A
#
# COMPACT_ATOMS: atom_id res chain seq x y z
N MET A 1 -30.31 -10.63 32.31
CA MET A 1 -30.14 -10.48 30.86
C MET A 1 -29.91 -8.99 30.57
N SER A 2 -28.67 -8.51 30.71
CA SER A 2 -28.34 -7.11 30.38
C SER A 2 -27.92 -7.07 28.91
N GLY A 3 -28.80 -6.52 28.07
CA GLY A 3 -28.50 -6.29 26.66
C GLY A 3 -27.43 -5.21 26.55
N SER A 4 -26.18 -5.63 26.36
CA SER A 4 -25.10 -4.75 25.94
C SER A 4 -25.41 -4.27 24.53
N THR A 5 -25.93 -3.05 24.41
CA THR A 5 -25.94 -2.29 23.16
C THR A 5 -24.48 -2.07 22.74
N SER A 6 -23.94 -3.02 21.98
CA SER A 6 -22.70 -2.83 21.24
C SER A 6 -22.96 -1.74 20.21
N ALA A 7 -22.76 -0.50 20.62
CA ALA A 7 -22.63 0.61 19.71
C ALA A 7 -21.54 0.20 18.71
N LYS A 8 -21.94 0.06 17.45
CA LYS A 8 -21.12 -0.40 16.34
C LYS A 8 -20.05 0.68 16.06
N LEU A 9 -19.04 0.76 16.92
CA LEU A 9 -17.84 1.59 16.73
C LEU A 9 -17.01 0.96 15.61
N SER A 10 -17.50 1.13 14.39
CA SER A 10 -16.76 0.87 13.17
C SER A 10 -15.85 2.07 12.96
N SER A 11 -14.58 1.98 13.40
CA SER A 11 -13.57 2.96 13.01
C SER A 11 -13.57 3.12 11.49
N LYS A 12 -13.56 4.37 10.99
CA LYS A 12 -13.42 4.65 9.54
C LYS A 12 -12.20 3.99 8.93
N TYR A 13 -11.17 3.72 9.74
CA TYR A 13 -9.92 3.10 9.30
C TYR A 13 -9.91 1.58 9.48
N LYS A 14 -10.94 0.96 10.05
CA LYS A 14 -10.94 -0.51 10.25
C LYS A 14 -10.72 -1.25 8.94
N ALA A 15 -11.42 -0.84 7.88
CA ALA A 15 -11.21 -1.43 6.57
C ALA A 15 -9.82 -1.12 6.01
N PHE A 16 -9.28 0.07 6.23
CA PHE A 16 -7.93 0.41 5.77
C PHE A 16 -6.85 -0.43 6.46
N MET A 17 -6.93 -0.58 7.79
CA MET A 17 -5.90 -1.24 8.61
C MET A 17 -5.89 -2.77 8.49
N PHE A 18 -7.04 -3.39 8.19
CA PHE A 18 -7.20 -4.84 8.24
C PHE A 18 -7.48 -5.50 6.87
N ASP A 19 -7.45 -4.75 5.77
CA ASP A 19 -7.62 -5.26 4.40
C ASP A 19 -6.30 -5.78 3.79
N GLY A 20 -5.24 -5.82 4.59
CA GLY A 20 -3.95 -6.39 4.23
C GLY A 20 -3.03 -5.43 3.46
N THR A 21 -1.88 -5.97 3.11
CA THR A 21 -0.81 -5.27 2.38
C THR A 21 -0.53 -5.97 1.04
N VAL A 22 0.08 -5.21 0.14
CA VAL A 22 0.63 -5.67 -1.14
C VAL A 22 2.14 -5.59 -1.01
N THR A 23 2.83 -6.63 -1.49
CA THR A 23 4.28 -6.68 -1.60
C THR A 23 4.73 -6.06 -2.91
N LEU A 24 5.62 -5.07 -2.85
CA LEU A 24 6.28 -4.53 -4.03
C LEU A 24 7.73 -5.06 -4.07
N TYR A 25 8.12 -5.64 -5.19
CA TYR A 25 9.49 -6.05 -5.46
C TYR A 25 10.16 -5.01 -6.35
N VAL A 26 11.15 -4.31 -5.79
CA VAL A 26 11.74 -3.11 -6.39
C VAL A 26 13.16 -3.37 -6.88
N GLY A 27 13.43 -2.89 -8.09
CA GLY A 27 14.73 -2.97 -8.75
C GLY A 27 15.15 -4.39 -9.12
N ARG A 28 16.34 -4.49 -9.71
CA ARG A 28 16.92 -5.76 -10.19
C ARG A 28 17.12 -6.78 -9.07
N ASP A 29 17.47 -6.32 -7.87
CA ASP A 29 17.68 -7.16 -6.70
C ASP A 29 16.38 -7.60 -6.03
N ARG A 30 15.22 -7.16 -6.55
CA ARG A 30 13.88 -7.47 -6.02
C ARG A 30 13.80 -7.19 -4.53
N LYS A 31 14.21 -5.99 -4.12
CA LYS A 31 14.05 -5.55 -2.73
C LYS A 31 12.57 -5.55 -2.37
N LYS A 32 12.23 -6.14 -1.22
CA LYS A 32 10.85 -6.29 -0.78
C LYS A 32 10.42 -5.08 0.04
N MET A 33 9.27 -4.52 -0.27
CA MET A 33 8.55 -3.55 0.58
C MET A 33 7.06 -3.89 0.66
N GLU A 34 6.37 -3.39 1.67
CA GLU A 34 4.94 -3.64 1.88
C GLU A 34 4.16 -2.32 2.00
N ILE A 35 3.00 -2.25 1.34
CA ILE A 35 2.10 -1.09 1.36
C ILE A 35 0.65 -1.54 1.56
N HIS A 36 -0.19 -0.76 2.25
CA HIS A 36 -1.60 -1.11 2.44
C HIS A 36 -2.31 -1.24 1.09
N LYS A 37 -3.04 -2.35 0.91
CA LYS A 37 -3.74 -2.66 -0.35
C LYS A 37 -4.71 -1.55 -0.74
N LYS A 38 -5.52 -1.10 0.22
CA LYS A 38 -6.47 0.01 0.01
C LYS A 38 -5.80 1.31 -0.35
N LEU A 39 -4.61 1.58 0.21
CA LEU A 39 -3.87 2.78 -0.14
C LEU A 39 -3.47 2.73 -1.61
N LEU A 40 -2.82 1.65 -2.03
CA LEU A 40 -2.34 1.50 -3.40
C LEU A 40 -3.48 1.55 -4.42
N ALA A 41 -4.59 0.86 -4.13
CA ALA A 41 -5.80 0.90 -4.95
C ALA A 41 -6.42 2.31 -5.06
N SER A 42 -6.28 3.15 -4.03
CA SER A 42 -6.85 4.50 -4.04
C SER A 42 -6.07 5.50 -4.90
N ILE A 43 -4.83 5.18 -5.29
CA ILE A 43 -3.94 6.09 -6.01
C ILE A 43 -4.35 6.21 -7.49
N SER A 44 -4.63 5.09 -8.16
CA SER A 44 -5.10 5.11 -9.54
C SER A 44 -5.95 3.88 -9.90
N PRO A 45 -6.82 3.99 -10.92
CA PRO A 45 -7.61 2.86 -11.42
C PRO A 45 -6.75 1.67 -11.91
N GLU A 46 -5.54 1.93 -12.42
CA GLU A 46 -4.62 0.90 -12.89
C GLU A 46 -4.05 0.10 -11.72
N LEU A 47 -3.66 0.78 -10.64
CA LEU A 47 -3.16 0.14 -9.43
C LEU A 47 -4.27 -0.62 -8.70
N ASP A 48 -5.49 -0.09 -8.68
CA ASP A 48 -6.67 -0.80 -8.18
C ASP A 48 -6.88 -2.12 -8.93
N LYS A 49 -6.87 -2.08 -10.26
CA LYS A 49 -6.99 -3.28 -11.09
C LYS A 49 -5.83 -4.26 -10.90
N HIS A 50 -4.64 -3.80 -10.53
CA HIS A 50 -3.51 -4.68 -10.26
C HIS A 50 -3.69 -5.48 -8.97
N VAL A 51 -4.30 -4.90 -7.94
CA VAL A 51 -4.44 -5.54 -6.62
C VAL A 51 -5.82 -6.16 -6.39
N ASN A 52 -6.83 -5.74 -7.14
CA ASN A 52 -8.20 -6.23 -7.08
C ASN A 52 -8.58 -6.90 -8.41
N ASN A 53 -7.84 -7.94 -8.79
CA ASN A 53 -8.18 -8.80 -9.92
C ASN A 53 -8.17 -10.28 -9.53
N ASP A 54 -8.69 -11.12 -10.43
CA ASP A 54 -8.70 -12.58 -10.29
C ASP A 54 -7.41 -13.23 -10.82
N MET A 55 -6.39 -12.44 -11.17
CA MET A 55 -5.08 -12.96 -11.59
C MET A 55 -4.25 -13.35 -10.37
N LYS A 56 -3.27 -14.24 -10.60
CA LYS A 56 -2.40 -14.76 -9.55
C LYS A 56 -1.73 -13.65 -8.76
N GLU A 57 -1.24 -12.61 -9.43
CA GLU A 57 -0.57 -11.47 -8.80
C GLU A 57 -1.52 -10.66 -7.90
N GLY A 58 -2.77 -10.46 -8.32
CA GLY A 58 -3.78 -9.80 -7.48
C GLY A 58 -4.24 -10.66 -6.31
N ALA A 59 -4.30 -11.99 -6.51
CA ALA A 59 -4.60 -12.95 -5.45
C ALA A 59 -3.44 -13.09 -4.43
N GLU A 60 -2.19 -13.03 -4.89
CA GLU A 60 -0.99 -13.10 -4.05
C GLU A 60 -0.60 -11.73 -3.46
N GLY A 61 -1.15 -10.64 -3.99
CA GLY A 61 -0.84 -9.28 -3.56
C GLY A 61 0.61 -8.90 -3.86
N ILE A 62 1.09 -9.20 -5.07
CA ILE A 62 2.49 -8.96 -5.47
C ILE A 62 2.56 -8.07 -6.71
N ILE A 63 3.42 -7.06 -6.69
CA ILE A 63 3.73 -6.21 -7.85
C ILE A 63 5.25 -6.13 -8.03
N TYR A 64 5.70 -6.18 -9.28
CA TYR A 64 7.11 -6.06 -9.64
C TYR A 64 7.38 -4.72 -10.32
N PHE A 65 8.35 -3.98 -9.78
CA PHE A 65 8.89 -2.74 -10.36
C PHE A 65 10.39 -2.94 -10.67
N PRO A 66 10.72 -3.66 -11.76
CA PRO A 66 12.11 -4.03 -12.05
C PRO A 66 12.99 -2.85 -12.45
N ASP A 67 12.39 -1.80 -13.01
CA ASP A 67 13.10 -0.62 -13.52
C ASP A 67 13.19 0.51 -12.49
N GLU A 68 12.38 0.45 -11.44
CA GLU A 68 12.35 1.49 -10.42
C GLU A 68 13.35 1.24 -9.29
N GLY A 69 13.89 2.32 -8.75
CA GLY A 69 14.80 2.30 -7.61
C GLY A 69 14.07 2.30 -6.27
N GLU A 70 14.72 1.74 -5.26
CA GLU A 70 14.26 1.79 -3.86
C GLU A 70 13.99 3.23 -3.39
N PHE A 71 14.85 4.17 -3.78
CA PHE A 71 14.68 5.59 -3.46
C PHE A 71 13.34 6.14 -3.99
N THR A 72 13.04 5.91 -5.27
CA THR A 72 11.79 6.34 -5.91
C THR A 72 10.57 5.77 -5.21
N LEU A 73 10.57 4.46 -4.92
CA LEU A 73 9.44 3.79 -4.27
C LEU A 73 9.28 4.19 -2.80
N THR A 74 10.37 4.58 -2.14
CA THR A 74 10.34 5.13 -0.78
C THR A 74 9.62 6.47 -0.76
N LEU A 75 9.99 7.40 -1.65
CA LEU A 75 9.31 8.70 -1.78
C LEU A 75 7.84 8.54 -2.21
N PHE A 76 7.57 7.65 -3.16
CA PHE A 76 6.21 7.31 -3.57
C PHE A 76 5.37 6.82 -2.38
N SER A 77 5.94 5.98 -1.51
CA SER A 77 5.23 5.46 -0.35
C SER A 77 4.99 6.54 0.71
N GLU A 78 5.99 7.38 0.99
CA GLU A 78 5.84 8.53 1.89
C GLU A 78 4.69 9.44 1.43
N TRP A 79 4.71 9.81 0.14
CA TRP A 79 3.65 10.59 -0.49
C TRP A 79 2.30 9.90 -0.42
N ALA A 80 2.22 8.61 -0.75
CA ALA A 80 0.98 7.87 -0.71
C ALA A 80 0.35 7.91 0.70
N TYR A 81 1.15 7.72 1.76
CA TYR A 81 0.62 7.71 3.12
C TYR A 81 0.29 9.09 3.69
N THR A 82 1.06 10.12 3.33
CA THR A 82 1.04 11.40 4.04
C THR A 82 0.52 12.57 3.19
N GLY A 83 0.46 12.39 1.88
CA GLY A 83 0.14 13.43 0.91
C GLY A 83 1.35 14.28 0.48
N GLU A 84 2.51 14.10 1.14
CA GLU A 84 3.74 14.86 0.91
C GLU A 84 4.96 13.92 0.93
N TYR A 85 6.09 14.36 0.39
CA TYR A 85 7.36 13.63 0.55
C TYR A 85 8.50 14.62 0.72
N THR A 86 9.54 14.22 1.45
CA THR A 86 10.70 15.08 1.70
C THR A 86 11.96 14.51 1.06
N ILE A 87 12.60 15.30 0.22
CA ILE A 87 13.96 15.01 -0.24
C ILE A 87 14.91 15.72 0.72
N VAL A 88 15.58 14.95 1.59
CA VAL A 88 16.68 15.48 2.39
C VAL A 88 17.93 15.45 1.54
N ASP A 89 18.23 16.58 0.92
CA ASP A 89 19.45 16.75 0.11
C ASP A 89 20.67 16.60 1.03
N SER A 90 21.28 15.42 1.02
CA SER A 90 22.44 15.09 1.86
C SER A 90 23.72 15.46 1.12
N THR A 91 23.75 16.64 0.50
CA THR A 91 24.95 17.16 -0.14
C THR A 91 25.87 17.72 0.97
N PRO A 92 27.11 17.21 1.12
CA PRO A 92 28.09 17.74 2.08
C PRO A 92 28.46 19.21 1.82
#